data_AF-A0A1Z7WWI4-F1
#
_entry.id   AF-A0A1Z7WWI4-F1
#
_cell.length_a   1.000
_cell.length_b   1.000
_cell.length_c   1.000
_cell.angle_alpha   90.00
_cell.angle_beta   90.00
_cell.angle_gamma   90.00
#
_symmetry.space_group_name_H-M   'P 1'
#
loop_
_entity.id
_entity.type
_entity.pdbx_description
1 polymer ?
#
loop_
_entity_poly.entity_id
_entity_poly.type
_entity_poly.pdbx_seq_one_letter_code
_entity_poly.pdbx_strand_id
1 'polypeptide(L)'
;MNKTDYVIDVAVFTVKEEFVAQLPTIRADLRQALKGFSGFLGLESLSPIGDSRIFVDLAKWDTMESVKVVAQAFESGDERFLPLMEAVEELNFMGYFQP
;
A
#
# COMPACT_ATOMS: atom_id res chain seq x y z
N MET A 1 -16.88 21.20 12.84
CA MET A 1 -16.69 20.02 11.98
C MET A 1 -15.20 19.76 11.91
N ASN A 2 -14.71 18.73 12.58
CA ASN A 2 -13.29 18.38 12.56
C ASN A 2 -12.93 17.90 11.16
N LYS A 3 -12.25 18.73 10.37
CA LYS A 3 -11.44 18.21 9.27
C LYS A 3 -10.35 17.38 9.92
N THR A 4 -10.47 16.07 9.81
CA THR A 4 -9.32 15.21 10.06
C THR A 4 -8.40 15.46 8.87
N ASP A 5 -7.31 16.21 9.07
CA ASP A 5 -6.28 16.35 8.06
C ASP A 5 -5.55 15.00 8.00
N TYR A 6 -5.83 14.22 6.96
CA TYR A 6 -5.13 12.96 6.67
C TYR A 6 -4.76 12.93 5.19
N VAL A 7 -3.76 12.11 4.87
CA VAL A 7 -3.35 11.83 3.49
C VAL A 7 -3.75 10.39 3.16
N ILE A 8 -4.33 10.20 1.98
CA ILE A 8 -4.56 8.90 1.40
C ILE A 8 -3.47 8.63 0.37
N ASP A 9 -2.71 7.57 0.60
CA ASP A 9 -1.83 6.95 -0.38
C ASP A 9 -2.61 5.84 -1.10
N VAL A 10 -2.67 5.93 -2.43
CA VAL A 10 -3.41 5.04 -3.31
C VAL A 10 -2.43 4.33 -4.24
N ALA A 11 -2.32 3.01 -4.08
CA ALA A 11 -1.56 2.16 -4.97
C ALA A 11 -2.51 1.25 -5.76
N VAL A 12 -2.43 1.27 -7.09
CA VAL A 12 -3.10 0.31 -7.98
C VAL A 12 -2.04 -0.49 -8.70
N PHE A 13 -2.07 -1.81 -8.57
CA PHE A 13 -1.02 -2.66 -9.09
C PHE A 13 -1.56 -4.00 -9.59
N THR A 14 -0.87 -4.56 -10.57
CA THR A 14 -1.09 -5.88 -11.10
C THR A 14 -0.20 -6.86 -10.34
N VAL A 15 -0.77 -7.96 -9.86
CA VAL A 15 -0.03 -9.00 -9.11
C VAL A 15 0.23 -10.20 -10.01
N LYS A 16 1.47 -10.69 -10.03
CA LYS A 16 1.86 -11.90 -10.77
C LYS A 16 0.95 -13.08 -10.40
N GLU A 17 0.56 -13.88 -11.38
CA GLU A 17 -0.47 -14.91 -11.23
C GLU A 17 -0.15 -15.90 -10.09
N GLU A 18 1.11 -16.30 -9.95
CA GLU A 18 1.58 -17.22 -8.91
C GLU A 18 1.47 -16.66 -7.49
N PHE A 19 1.35 -15.34 -7.33
CA PHE A 19 1.23 -14.67 -6.03
C PHE A 19 -0.21 -14.27 -5.66
N VAL A 20 -1.18 -14.39 -6.57
CA VAL A 20 -2.58 -13.97 -6.32
C VAL A 20 -3.16 -14.65 -5.07
N ALA A 21 -2.96 -15.96 -4.92
CA ALA A 21 -3.44 -16.71 -3.75
C ALA A 21 -2.71 -16.33 -2.44
N GLN A 22 -1.51 -15.76 -2.54
CA GLN A 22 -0.65 -15.40 -1.40
C GLN A 22 -0.86 -13.94 -0.97
N LEU A 23 -1.47 -13.13 -1.84
CA LEU A 23 -1.66 -11.70 -1.62
C LEU A 23 -2.33 -11.33 -0.30
N PRO A 24 -3.35 -12.08 0.21
CA PRO A 24 -3.92 -11.78 1.53
C PRO A 24 -2.89 -11.83 2.66
N THR A 25 -1.97 -12.80 2.62
CA THR A 25 -0.88 -12.91 3.60
C THR A 25 0.14 -11.80 3.41
N ILE A 26 0.57 -11.55 2.17
CA ILE A 26 1.51 -10.47 1.83
C ILE A 26 0.99 -9.11 2.33
N ARG A 27 -0.31 -8.84 2.16
CA ARG A 27 -0.96 -7.61 2.65
C ARG A 27 -1.10 -7.56 4.17
N ALA A 28 -1.23 -8.71 4.84
CA ALA A 28 -1.21 -8.76 6.31
C ALA A 28 0.17 -8.37 6.84
N ASP A 29 1.24 -8.86 6.21
CA ASP A 29 2.62 -8.52 6.55
C ASP A 29 2.93 -7.06 6.23
N LEU A 30 2.49 -6.56 5.07
CA LEU A 30 2.55 -5.14 4.72
C LEU A 30 1.88 -4.28 5.79
N ARG A 31 0.64 -4.60 6.18
CA ARG A 31 -0.07 -3.86 7.24
C ARG A 31 0.73 -3.85 8.54
N GLN A 32 1.37 -4.95 8.88
CA GLN A 32 2.18 -5.03 10.09
C GLN A 32 3.46 -4.20 9.99
N ALA A 33 4.12 -4.18 8.82
CA ALA A 33 5.26 -3.31 8.55
C ALA A 33 4.89 -1.83 8.63
N LEU A 34 3.76 -1.44 8.04
CA LEU A 34 3.28 -0.04 8.03
C LEU A 34 2.97 0.49 9.44
N LYS A 35 2.50 -0.35 10.38
CA LYS A 35 2.33 0.03 11.78
C LYS A 35 3.62 0.48 12.47
N GLY A 36 4.79 0.11 11.93
CA GLY A 36 6.08 0.55 12.44
C GLY A 36 6.47 1.97 12.00
N PHE A 37 5.73 2.59 11.08
CA PHE A 37 5.98 3.95 10.61
C PHE A 37 5.14 4.96 11.37
N SER A 38 5.76 6.09 11.72
CA SER A 38 5.04 7.20 12.35
C SER A 38 3.93 7.70 11.43
N GLY A 39 2.80 8.06 12.03
CA GLY A 39 1.68 8.65 11.30
C GLY A 39 0.80 7.68 10.53
N PHE A 40 1.06 6.37 10.57
CA PHE A 40 0.17 5.37 9.97
C PHE A 40 -1.16 5.28 10.72
N LEU A 41 -2.27 5.47 9.99
CA LEU A 41 -3.62 5.43 10.56
C LEU A 41 -4.40 4.17 10.16
N GLY A 42 -4.05 3.53 9.04
CA GLY A 42 -4.68 2.29 8.62
C GLY A 42 -4.42 1.94 7.15
N LEU A 43 -4.69 0.68 6.81
CA LEU A 43 -4.58 0.15 5.45
C LEU A 43 -5.87 -0.60 5.09
N GLU A 44 -6.53 -0.12 4.04
CA GLU A 44 -7.67 -0.78 3.41
C GLU A 44 -7.23 -1.35 2.06
N SER A 45 -7.54 -2.63 1.83
CA SER A 45 -7.14 -3.36 0.64
C SER A 45 -8.39 -3.78 -0.12
N LEU A 46 -8.49 -3.37 -1.37
CA LEU A 46 -9.56 -3.78 -2.27
C LEU A 46 -9.04 -4.85 -3.21
N SER A 47 -9.90 -5.83 -3.47
CA SER A 47 -9.67 -6.92 -4.41
C SER A 47 -10.68 -6.83 -5.55
N PRO A 48 -10.28 -7.23 -6.76
CA PRO A 48 -11.17 -7.21 -7.90
C PRO A 48 -12.30 -8.23 -7.71
N ILE A 49 -13.43 -7.96 -8.37
CA ILE A 49 -14.51 -8.92 -8.54
C ILE A 49 -14.23 -9.67 -9.86
N GLY A 50 -14.09 -11.00 -9.80
CA GLY A 50 -13.77 -11.85 -10.95
C GLY A 50 -12.28 -12.11 -11.13
N ASP A 51 -11.86 -12.47 -12.35
CA ASP A 51 -10.51 -13.03 -12.63
C ASP A 51 -9.42 -11.97 -12.90
N SER A 52 -9.64 -10.72 -12.48
CA SER A 52 -8.61 -9.69 -12.62
C SER A 52 -7.48 -9.88 -11.60
N ARG A 53 -6.26 -9.53 -12.00
CA ARG A 53 -5.08 -9.49 -11.14
C ARG A 53 -4.72 -8.07 -10.67
N ILE A 54 -5.64 -7.12 -10.86
CA ILE A 54 -5.46 -5.72 -10.47
C ILE A 54 -6.04 -5.50 -9.08
N PHE A 55 -5.20 -5.03 -8.16
CA PHE A 55 -5.51 -4.80 -6.76
C PHE A 55 -5.28 -3.34 -6.38
N VAL A 56 -5.97 -2.89 -5.33
CA VAL A 56 -5.84 -1.52 -4.81
C VAL A 56 -5.53 -1.56 -3.33
N ASP A 57 -4.53 -0.82 -2.89
CA ASP A 57 -4.24 -0.55 -1.49
C ASP A 57 -4.39 0.94 -1.19
N LEU A 58 -5.10 1.24 -0.10
CA LEU A 58 -5.40 2.58 0.39
C LEU A 58 -4.80 2.73 1.80
N ALA A 59 -3.63 3.35 1.90
CA ALA A 59 -3.00 3.64 3.18
C ALA A 59 -3.37 5.06 3.65
N LYS A 60 -3.78 5.18 4.90
CA LYS A 60 -4.12 6.46 5.53
C LYS A 60 -2.99 6.90 6.44
N TRP A 61 -2.62 8.16 6.32
CA TRP A 61 -1.51 8.78 7.03
C TRP A 61 -1.94 10.10 7.65
N ASP A 62 -1.32 10.51 8.75
CA ASP A 62 -1.59 11.80 9.39
C ASP A 62 -1.08 13.00 8.58
N THR A 63 0.05 12.85 7.89
CA THR A 63 0.73 13.93 7.17
C THR A 63 1.36 13.46 5.87
N MET A 64 1.64 14.42 4.97
CA MET A 64 2.36 14.16 3.72
C MET A 64 3.82 13.76 3.97
N GLU A 65 4.40 14.18 5.10
CA GLU A 65 5.78 13.81 5.46
C GLU A 65 5.88 12.33 5.83
N SER A 66 4.91 11.82 6.60
CA SER A 66 4.79 10.39 6.93
C SER A 66 4.72 9.52 5.66
N VAL A 67 3.94 9.96 4.66
CA VAL A 67 3.85 9.29 3.35
C VAL A 67 5.21 9.26 2.63
N LYS A 68 5.91 10.40 2.57
CA LYS A 68 7.21 10.50 1.88
C LYS A 68 8.26 9.59 2.49
N VAL A 69 8.30 9.44 3.82
CA VAL A 69 9.22 8.52 4.50
C VAL A 69 8.99 7.08 4.06
N VAL A 70 7.73 6.67 3.95
CA VAL A 70 7.36 5.29 3.56
C VAL A 70 7.62 5.06 2.07
N ALA A 71 7.25 6.02 1.22
CA ALA A 71 7.55 5.99 -0.20
C ALA A 71 9.06 5.86 -0.45
N GLN A 72 9.87 6.65 0.25
CA GLN A 72 11.33 6.56 0.16
C GLN A 72 11.86 5.20 0.64
N ALA A 73 11.32 4.65 1.72
CA ALA A 73 11.71 3.32 2.20
C ALA A 73 11.39 2.23 1.16
N PHE A 74 10.20 2.30 0.55
CA PHE A 74 9.80 1.41 -0.55
C PHE A 74 10.73 1.54 -1.77
N GLU A 75 10.98 2.78 -2.23
CA GLU A 75 11.87 3.07 -3.37
C GLU A 75 13.33 2.65 -3.10
N SER A 76 13.78 2.70 -1.84
CA SER A 76 15.12 2.24 -1.45
C SER A 76 15.26 0.72 -1.35
N GLY A 77 14.17 -0.03 -1.51
CA GLY A 77 14.16 -1.49 -1.40
C GLY A 77 14.24 -1.99 0.04
N ASP A 78 13.59 -1.31 0.98
CA ASP A 78 13.50 -1.77 2.37
C ASP A 78 12.90 -3.18 2.42
N GLU A 79 13.59 -4.07 3.14
CA GLU A 79 13.30 -5.51 3.16
C GLU A 79 11.86 -5.83 3.59
N ARG A 80 11.24 -4.95 4.38
CA ARG A 80 9.86 -5.09 4.84
C ARG A 80 8.84 -5.05 3.69
N PHE A 81 9.20 -4.48 2.54
CA PHE A 81 8.33 -4.38 1.37
C PHE A 81 8.64 -5.42 0.29
N LEU A 82 9.73 -6.17 0.41
CA LEU A 82 10.15 -7.16 -0.60
C LEU A 82 9.03 -8.14 -0.99
N PRO A 83 8.26 -8.74 -0.05
CA PRO A 83 7.20 -9.68 -0.45
C PRO A 83 6.15 -9.05 -1.39
N LEU A 84 5.83 -7.77 -1.19
CA LEU A 84 4.92 -7.06 -2.09
C LEU A 84 5.62 -6.71 -3.40
N MET A 85 6.85 -6.18 -3.34
CA MET A 85 7.63 -5.82 -4.54
C MET A 85 7.85 -7.02 -5.47
N GLU A 86 8.10 -8.21 -4.91
CA GLU A 86 8.26 -9.45 -5.66
C GLU A 86 6.95 -9.92 -6.29
N ALA A 87 5.83 -9.74 -5.59
CA ALA A 87 4.50 -10.14 -6.07
C ALA A 87 3.93 -9.19 -7.13
N VAL A 88 4.32 -7.91 -7.11
CA VAL A 88 3.89 -6.92 -8.11
C VAL A 88 4.53 -7.22 -9.47
N GLU A 89 3.67 -7.35 -10.47
CA GLU A 89 4.06 -7.42 -11.89
C GLU A 89 4.22 -6.00 -12.46
N GLU A 90 3.26 -5.13 -12.17
CA GLU A 90 3.20 -3.76 -12.68
C GLU A 90 2.53 -2.83 -11.66
N LEU A 91 3.14 -1.67 -11.42
CA LEU A 91 2.51 -0.58 -10.67
C LEU A 91 1.74 0.31 -11.65
N ASN A 92 0.43 0.13 -11.73
CA ASN A 92 -0.44 0.86 -12.65
C ASN A 92 -0.62 2.33 -12.24
N PHE A 93 -0.67 2.59 -10.93
CA PHE A 93 -0.87 3.94 -10.39
C PHE A 93 -0.34 4.04 -8.95
N MET A 94 0.24 5.20 -8.62
CA MET A 94 0.57 5.61 -7.26
C MET A 94 0.25 7.10 -7.10
N GLY A 95 -0.43 7.49 -6.03
CA GLY A 95 -0.77 8.89 -5.80
C GLY A 95 -1.17 9.21 -4.36
N TYR A 96 -0.98 10.47 -3.98
CA TYR A 96 -1.21 10.96 -2.62
C TYR A 96 -2.25 12.08 -2.62
N PHE A 97 -3.28 11.95 -1.78
CA PHE A 97 -4.43 12.84 -1.78
C PHE A 97 -4.75 13.37 -0.38
N GLN A 98 -5.09 14.65 -0.29
CA GLN A 98 -5.66 15.26 0.92
C GLN A 98 -7.14 15.56 0.68
N PRO A 99 -8.07 15.03 1.50
CA PRO A 99 -9.51 15.29 1.38
C PRO A 99 -9.95 16.71 1.77
#